data_AF-A0A662HW19-F1
#
_entry.id   AF-A0A662HW19-F1
#
_cell.length_a   1.000
_cell.length_b   1.000
_cell.length_c   1.000
_cell.angle_alpha   90.00
_cell.angle_beta   90.00
_cell.angle_gamma   90.00
#
_symmetry.space_group_name_H-M   'P 1'
#
loop_
_entity.id
_entity.type
_entity.pdbx_description
1 polymer ?
#
loop_
_entity_poly.entity_id
_entity_poly.type
_entity_poly.pdbx_seq_one_letter_code
_entity_poly.pdbx_strand_id
1 'polypeptide(L)'
;MSGKPVEERAVAVICYRKRRRPAYHYQSVALRYYTPYIAYYRTIPSAENLEKLVQHLKSVLQRRGKRGEELIMFPIRGVDAVVNYAKSLEAEIYFFNQRLRKAGTERIPVIVFPDRYSAMRHFIFSITYATVRSISKVERIRDVVSGLNVNIAEPFYNTAILRYHELRVSGDSGWFWKVLRIGKAFKVMYLIDKA
;
A
#
# COMPACT_ATOMS: atom_id res chain seq x y z
N MET A 1 -28.50 26.33 2.52
CA MET A 1 -27.92 25.00 2.79
C MET A 1 -26.71 24.81 1.89
N SER A 2 -25.49 25.10 2.36
CA SER A 2 -24.25 24.90 1.59
C SER A 2 -23.73 23.48 1.82
N GLY A 3 -24.19 22.52 1.00
CA GLY A 3 -23.59 21.19 0.99
C GLY A 3 -22.21 21.28 0.36
N LYS A 4 -21.14 21.03 1.13
CA LYS A 4 -19.82 20.78 0.53
C LYS A 4 -19.96 19.61 -0.44
N PRO A 5 -19.46 19.71 -1.68
CA PRO A 5 -19.47 18.57 -2.59
C PRO A 5 -18.76 17.39 -1.92
N VAL A 6 -19.42 16.23 -1.90
CA VAL A 6 -18.86 15.00 -1.34
C VAL A 6 -17.82 14.48 -2.33
N GLU A 7 -16.55 14.77 -2.06
CA GLU A 7 -15.45 14.49 -2.98
C GLU A 7 -14.86 13.10 -2.74
N GLU A 8 -14.55 12.39 -3.82
CA GLU A 8 -13.77 11.15 -3.75
C GLU A 8 -12.36 11.44 -3.25
N ARG A 9 -11.89 10.64 -2.30
CA ARG A 9 -10.50 10.67 -1.80
C ARG A 9 -9.76 9.41 -2.19
N ALA A 10 -8.44 9.55 -2.27
CA ALA A 10 -7.56 8.40 -2.33
C ALA A 10 -7.52 7.71 -0.96
N VAL A 11 -7.68 6.39 -0.95
CA VAL A 11 -7.69 5.57 0.27
C VAL A 11 -6.74 4.40 0.08
N ALA A 12 -5.89 4.12 1.08
CA ALA A 12 -5.07 2.92 1.12
C ALA A 12 -5.56 1.95 2.20
N VAL A 13 -5.73 0.69 1.82
CA VAL A 13 -6.20 -0.38 2.70
C VAL A 13 -5.12 -1.43 2.82
N ILE A 14 -4.84 -1.88 4.05
CA ILE A 14 -3.88 -2.95 4.31
C ILE A 14 -4.62 -4.19 4.77
N CYS A 15 -4.34 -5.34 4.16
CA CYS A 15 -4.85 -6.64 4.59
C CYS A 15 -3.76 -7.71 4.54
N TYR A 16 -3.92 -8.75 5.34
CA TYR A 16 -2.96 -9.85 5.42
C TYR A 16 -3.37 -11.05 4.56
N ARG A 17 -2.40 -11.59 3.81
CA ARG A 17 -2.52 -12.85 3.06
C ARG A 17 -1.65 -13.92 3.70
N LYS A 18 -2.20 -15.12 3.93
CA LYS A 18 -1.43 -16.25 4.50
C LYS A 18 -0.27 -16.64 3.58
N ARG A 19 0.92 -16.84 4.15
CA ARG A 19 2.10 -17.36 3.43
C ARG A 19 1.96 -18.87 3.20
N ARG A 20 2.59 -19.35 2.14
CA ARG A 20 2.76 -20.80 1.90
C ARG A 20 3.74 -21.43 2.90
N ARG A 21 4.83 -20.71 3.22
CA ARG A 21 5.84 -21.10 4.21
C ARG A 21 6.08 -19.96 5.20
N PRO A 22 6.25 -20.24 6.51
CA PRO A 22 6.56 -19.21 7.49
C PRO A 22 7.91 -18.54 7.21
N ALA A 23 8.03 -17.26 7.54
CA ALA A 23 9.25 -16.48 7.44
C ALA A 23 9.81 -16.22 8.86
N TYR A 24 10.62 -17.17 9.36
CA TYR A 24 11.08 -17.18 10.76
C TYR A 24 12.02 -16.03 11.15
N HIS A 25 12.56 -15.30 10.18
CA HIS A 25 13.33 -14.09 10.45
C HIS A 25 12.47 -12.92 10.96
N TYR A 26 11.14 -12.98 10.84
CA TYR A 26 10.25 -12.00 11.48
C TYR A 26 9.95 -12.40 12.93
N GLN A 27 10.15 -11.44 13.84
CA GLN A 27 9.75 -11.56 15.25
C GLN A 27 8.22 -11.53 15.39
N SER A 28 7.53 -10.63 14.66
CA SER A 28 6.06 -10.57 14.64
C SER A 28 5.45 -11.87 14.12
N VAL A 29 4.52 -12.45 14.90
CA VAL A 29 3.77 -13.66 14.53
C VAL A 29 2.94 -13.41 13.27
N ALA A 30 2.32 -12.23 13.14
CA ALA A 30 1.60 -11.84 11.94
C ALA A 30 2.51 -11.85 10.71
N LEU A 31 3.66 -11.17 10.75
CA LEU A 31 4.58 -11.10 9.61
C LEU A 31 5.25 -12.45 9.30
N ARG A 32 5.43 -13.30 10.30
CA ARG A 32 5.96 -14.67 10.14
C ARG A 32 5.03 -15.54 9.31
N TYR A 33 3.72 -15.51 9.56
CA TYR A 33 2.76 -16.39 8.90
C TYR A 33 1.96 -15.72 7.77
N TYR A 34 1.98 -14.40 7.68
CA TYR A 34 1.21 -13.62 6.72
C TYR A 34 2.09 -12.57 6.03
N THR A 35 1.73 -12.25 4.79
CA THR A 35 2.29 -11.14 4.03
C THR A 35 1.26 -10.01 4.04
N PRO A 36 1.61 -8.81 4.54
CA PRO A 36 0.75 -7.65 4.38
C PRO A 36 0.75 -7.20 2.92
N TYR A 37 -0.44 -6.87 2.42
CA TYR A 37 -0.67 -6.24 1.12
C TYR A 37 -1.33 -4.90 1.36
N ILE A 38 -0.89 -3.90 0.61
CA ILE A 38 -1.55 -2.60 0.52
C ILE A 38 -2.27 -2.52 -0.83
N ALA A 39 -3.46 -1.93 -0.84
CA ALA A 39 -4.19 -1.58 -2.05
C ALA A 39 -4.70 -0.14 -1.96
N TYR A 40 -4.65 0.58 -3.08
CA TYR A 40 -5.13 1.96 -3.19
C TYR A 40 -6.42 2.00 -3.99
N TYR A 41 -7.34 2.87 -3.57
CA TYR A 41 -8.67 3.05 -4.14
C TYR A 41 -8.99 4.55 -4.27
N ARG A 42 -9.99 4.87 -5.10
CA ARG A 42 -10.73 6.14 -5.01
C ARG A 42 -12.10 5.83 -4.44
N THR A 43 -12.49 6.55 -3.40
CA THR A 43 -13.84 6.38 -2.82
C THR A 43 -14.22 7.61 -2.02
N ILE A 44 -15.52 7.77 -1.80
CA ILE A 44 -16.03 8.72 -0.81
C ILE A 44 -15.77 8.13 0.59
N PRO A 45 -15.01 8.82 1.46
CA PRO A 45 -14.65 8.30 2.77
C PRO A 45 -15.88 8.29 3.70
N SER A 46 -16.48 7.11 3.87
CA SER A 46 -17.49 6.83 4.88
C SER A 46 -17.16 5.51 5.58
N ALA A 47 -17.54 5.34 6.84
CA ALA A 47 -17.22 4.12 7.60
C ALA A 47 -17.67 2.84 6.86
N GLU A 48 -18.86 2.88 6.26
CA GLU A 48 -19.41 1.79 5.45
C GLU A 48 -18.56 1.51 4.20
N ASN A 49 -18.15 2.54 3.46
CA ASN A 49 -17.33 2.38 2.26
C ASN A 49 -15.93 1.85 2.61
N LEU A 50 -15.32 2.37 3.67
CA LEU A 50 -14.01 1.91 4.13
C LEU A 50 -14.07 0.43 4.55
N GLU A 51 -15.12 0.01 5.23
CA GLU A 51 -15.33 -1.40 5.56
C GLU A 51 -15.51 -2.27 4.30
N LYS A 52 -16.30 -1.80 3.33
CA LYS A 52 -16.46 -2.50 2.03
C LYS A 52 -15.12 -2.71 1.33
N LEU A 53 -14.24 -1.70 1.31
CA LEU A 53 -12.91 -1.82 0.72
C LEU A 53 -12.03 -2.86 1.45
N VAL A 54 -12.12 -2.90 2.79
CA VAL A 54 -11.45 -3.92 3.61
C VAL A 54 -11.93 -5.33 3.26
N GLN A 55 -13.25 -5.54 3.19
CA GLN A 55 -13.82 -6.85 2.85
C GLN A 55 -13.48 -7.25 1.42
N HIS A 56 -13.53 -6.30 0.50
CA HIS A 56 -13.10 -6.49 -0.88
C HIS A 56 -11.65 -6.99 -0.94
N LEU A 57 -10.70 -6.27 -0.34
CA LEU A 57 -9.28 -6.65 -0.37
C LEU A 57 -9.05 -8.03 0.28
N LYS A 58 -9.74 -8.33 1.40
CA LYS A 58 -9.68 -9.66 2.04
C LYS A 58 -10.12 -10.76 1.05
N SER A 59 -11.23 -10.55 0.34
CA SER A 59 -11.75 -11.52 -0.63
C SER A 59 -10.80 -11.76 -1.81
N VAL A 60 -10.19 -10.69 -2.34
CA VAL A 60 -9.18 -10.74 -3.42
C VAL A 60 -7.96 -11.55 -2.98
N LEU A 61 -7.43 -11.29 -1.77
CA LEU A 61 -6.26 -11.98 -1.24
C LEU A 61 -6.51 -13.46 -0.94
N GLN A 62 -7.77 -13.82 -0.65
CA GLN A 62 -8.20 -15.21 -0.45
C GLN A 62 -8.54 -15.94 -1.76
N ARG A 63 -8.42 -15.27 -2.92
CA ARG A 63 -8.84 -15.79 -4.24
C ARG A 63 -10.33 -16.17 -4.30
N ARG A 64 -11.15 -15.51 -3.48
CA ARG A 64 -12.61 -15.69 -3.42
C ARG A 64 -13.37 -14.50 -4.03
N GLY A 65 -12.72 -13.34 -4.11
CA GLY A 65 -13.26 -12.14 -4.72
C GLY A 65 -12.94 -12.04 -6.20
N LYS A 66 -13.77 -11.28 -6.92
CA LYS A 66 -13.43 -10.80 -8.27
C LYS A 66 -12.24 -9.83 -8.19
N ARG A 67 -11.45 -9.74 -9.26
CA ARG A 67 -10.48 -8.63 -9.40
C ARG A 67 -11.28 -7.33 -9.45
N GLY A 68 -10.84 -6.28 -8.76
CA GLY A 68 -11.71 -5.16 -8.42
C GLY A 68 -11.21 -3.78 -8.83
N GLU A 69 -11.83 -2.80 -8.20
CA GLU A 69 -11.70 -1.34 -8.37
C GLU A 69 -10.40 -0.77 -7.79
N GLU A 70 -9.46 -1.63 -7.36
CA GLU A 70 -8.17 -1.16 -6.88
C GLU A 70 -7.40 -0.45 -8.00
N LEU A 71 -6.89 0.75 -7.70
CA LEU A 71 -5.95 1.46 -8.57
C LEU A 71 -4.66 0.64 -8.71
N ILE A 72 -4.20 0.10 -7.58
CA ILE A 72 -2.98 -0.70 -7.50
C ILE A 72 -2.96 -1.46 -6.17
N MET A 73 -2.43 -2.67 -6.19
CA MET A 73 -2.17 -3.48 -5.00
C MET A 73 -0.77 -4.07 -5.08
N PHE A 74 -0.07 -4.23 -3.96
CA PHE A 74 1.22 -4.93 -3.90
C PHE A 74 1.56 -5.38 -2.47
N PRO A 75 2.44 -6.39 -2.29
CA PRO A 75 2.90 -6.77 -0.96
C PRO A 75 3.87 -5.73 -0.39
N ILE A 76 3.80 -5.50 0.93
CA ILE A 76 4.75 -4.66 1.69
C ILE A 76 5.50 -5.50 2.72
N ARG A 77 6.59 -4.96 3.28
CA ARG A 77 7.44 -5.70 4.23
C ARG A 77 6.97 -5.60 5.69
N GLY A 78 6.33 -4.49 6.03
CA GLY A 78 5.80 -4.22 7.36
C GLY A 78 4.78 -3.09 7.30
N VAL A 79 3.90 -3.04 8.28
CA VAL A 79 2.78 -2.08 8.31
C VAL A 79 3.21 -0.77 8.97
N ASP A 80 4.02 -0.84 10.03
CA ASP A 80 4.36 0.32 10.86
C ASP A 80 5.04 1.44 10.09
N ALA A 81 6.04 1.13 9.25
CA ALA A 81 6.73 2.14 8.46
C ALA A 81 5.80 2.88 7.48
N VAL A 82 4.86 2.15 6.88
CA VAL A 82 3.87 2.68 5.94
C VAL A 82 2.87 3.59 6.69
N VAL A 83 2.33 3.09 7.79
CA VAL A 83 1.41 3.84 8.67
C VAL A 83 2.06 5.10 9.25
N ASN A 84 3.31 5.01 9.70
CA ASN A 84 4.02 6.16 10.26
C ASN A 84 4.27 7.22 9.21
N TYR A 85 4.59 6.83 7.96
CA TYR A 85 4.71 7.80 6.87
C TYR A 85 3.37 8.43 6.49
N ALA A 86 2.26 7.68 6.55
CA ALA A 86 0.94 8.26 6.35
C ALA A 86 0.62 9.36 7.37
N LYS A 87 0.99 9.15 8.65
CA LYS A 87 0.81 10.17 9.69
C LYS A 87 1.58 11.45 9.40
N SER A 88 2.80 11.37 8.88
CA SER A 88 3.58 12.56 8.48
C SER A 88 2.98 13.31 7.27
N LEU A 89 2.01 12.71 6.59
CA LEU A 89 1.28 13.31 5.47
C LEU A 89 -0.13 13.76 5.91
N GLU A 90 -0.37 13.88 7.21
CA GLU A 90 -1.66 14.30 7.79
C GLU A 90 -2.84 13.41 7.38
N ALA A 91 -2.56 12.14 7.04
CA ALA A 91 -3.60 11.20 6.68
C ALA A 91 -4.39 10.71 7.90
N GLU A 92 -5.71 10.59 7.74
CA GLU A 92 -6.58 10.00 8.74
C GLU A 92 -6.48 8.47 8.70
N ILE A 93 -6.46 7.84 9.87
CA ILE A 93 -6.25 6.39 9.98
C ILE A 93 -7.39 5.76 10.76
N TYR A 94 -8.13 4.91 10.08
CA TYR A 94 -9.18 4.08 10.63
C TYR A 94 -8.66 2.66 10.82
N PHE A 95 -9.12 1.97 11.87
CA PHE A 95 -8.68 0.61 12.15
C PHE A 95 -9.85 -0.36 12.10
N PHE A 96 -9.67 -1.44 11.34
CA PHE A 96 -10.63 -2.53 11.23
C PHE A 96 -10.00 -3.82 11.73
N ASN A 97 -10.82 -4.78 12.14
CA ASN A 97 -10.31 -6.06 12.63
C ASN A 97 -10.15 -7.07 11.48
N GLN A 98 -9.05 -7.83 11.51
CA GLN A 98 -8.85 -9.00 10.67
C GLN A 98 -8.43 -10.19 11.54
N ARG A 99 -9.26 -11.25 11.55
CA ARG A 99 -8.94 -12.49 12.24
C ARG A 99 -7.92 -13.31 11.45
N LEU A 100 -6.77 -13.57 12.06
CA LEU A 100 -5.66 -14.36 11.55
C LEU A 100 -5.48 -15.61 12.40
N ARG A 101 -5.81 -16.79 11.84
CA ARG A 101 -5.77 -18.09 12.56
C ARG A 101 -4.50 -18.35 13.41
N LYS A 102 -3.33 -17.87 12.97
CA LYS A 102 -2.05 -18.10 13.68
C LYS A 102 -1.56 -16.88 14.50
N ALA A 103 -2.18 -15.71 14.35
CA ALA A 103 -1.72 -14.47 14.99
C ALA A 103 -2.80 -13.79 15.85
N GLY A 104 -4.03 -14.33 15.91
CA GLY A 104 -5.13 -13.71 16.64
C GLY A 104 -5.88 -12.68 15.79
N THR A 105 -6.40 -11.63 16.42
CA THR A 105 -7.07 -10.53 15.72
C THR A 105 -6.09 -9.38 15.53
N GLU A 106 -5.80 -9.04 14.27
CA GLU A 106 -4.96 -7.90 13.93
C GLU A 106 -5.82 -6.67 13.63
N ARG A 107 -5.37 -5.50 14.08
CA ARG A 107 -5.95 -4.21 13.71
C ARG A 107 -5.31 -3.75 12.41
N ILE A 108 -6.05 -3.84 11.31
CA ILE A 108 -5.59 -3.41 10.01
C ILE A 108 -5.93 -1.93 9.77
N PRO A 109 -4.95 -1.12 9.33
CA PRO A 109 -5.16 0.30 9.07
C PRO A 109 -5.81 0.50 7.69
N VAL A 110 -6.68 1.50 7.63
CA VAL A 110 -7.23 2.12 6.43
C VAL A 110 -6.89 3.59 6.49
N ILE A 111 -6.17 4.06 5.48
CA ILE A 111 -5.55 5.37 5.42
C ILE A 111 -6.32 6.22 4.43
N VAL A 112 -6.86 7.35 4.87
CA VAL A 112 -7.57 8.32 4.03
C VAL A 112 -6.65 9.53 3.87
N PHE A 113 -6.26 9.82 2.62
CA PHE A 113 -5.35 10.93 2.35
C PHE A 113 -6.10 12.26 2.25
N PRO A 114 -5.52 13.37 2.73
CA PRO A 114 -6.15 14.69 2.62
C PRO A 114 -6.27 15.14 1.16
N ASP A 115 -5.31 14.75 0.32
CA ASP A 115 -5.24 15.13 -1.08
C ASP A 115 -4.54 14.06 -1.95
N ARG A 116 -4.66 14.19 -3.28
CA ARG A 116 -4.08 13.26 -4.26
C ARG A 116 -2.55 13.21 -4.17
N TYR A 117 -1.89 14.35 -3.93
CA TYR A 117 -0.44 14.44 -3.89
C TYR A 117 0.16 13.71 -2.67
N SER A 118 -0.49 13.84 -1.50
CA SER A 118 -0.16 13.05 -0.31
C SER A 118 -0.31 11.54 -0.56
N ALA A 119 -1.36 11.13 -1.27
CA ALA A 119 -1.51 9.73 -1.68
C ALA A 119 -0.40 9.25 -2.63
N MET A 120 0.04 10.09 -3.59
CA MET A 120 1.15 9.77 -4.48
C MET A 120 2.46 9.59 -3.71
N ARG A 121 2.78 10.52 -2.80
CA ARG A 121 3.98 10.42 -1.95
C ARG A 121 3.93 9.13 -1.13
N HIS A 122 2.81 8.85 -0.47
CA HIS A 122 2.65 7.62 0.30
C HIS A 122 2.79 6.36 -0.56
N PHE A 123 2.27 6.38 -1.78
CA PHE A 123 2.42 5.31 -2.75
C PHE A 123 3.90 5.05 -3.09
N ILE A 124 4.64 6.10 -3.48
CA ILE A 124 6.05 6.00 -3.88
C ILE A 124 6.89 5.49 -2.70
N PHE A 125 6.64 6.01 -1.50
CA PHE A 125 7.27 5.50 -0.28
C PHE A 125 6.99 4.01 -0.09
N SER A 126 5.72 3.60 -0.15
CA SER A 126 5.29 2.23 0.12
C SER A 126 5.87 1.23 -0.88
N ILE A 127 5.82 1.55 -2.19
CA ILE A 127 6.32 0.65 -3.24
C ILE A 127 7.85 0.57 -3.21
N THR A 128 8.54 1.65 -2.85
CA THR A 128 10.00 1.66 -2.69
C THR A 128 10.40 0.88 -1.44
N TYR A 129 9.72 1.12 -0.32
CA TYR A 129 9.91 0.42 0.95
C TYR A 129 9.74 -1.11 0.80
N ALA A 130 8.78 -1.54 -0.02
CA ALA A 130 8.61 -2.96 -0.34
C ALA A 130 9.86 -3.63 -0.96
N THR A 131 10.83 -2.85 -1.45
CA THR A 131 12.02 -3.33 -2.16
C THR A 131 13.35 -3.15 -1.40
N VAL A 132 13.36 -2.44 -0.27
CA VAL A 132 14.57 -2.28 0.56
C VAL A 132 14.71 -3.40 1.58
N ARG A 133 15.96 -3.74 1.94
CA ARG A 133 16.26 -4.81 2.91
C ARG A 133 16.55 -4.30 4.33
N SER A 134 17.06 -3.09 4.47
CA SER A 134 17.48 -2.47 5.74
C SER A 134 16.49 -1.43 6.27
N ILE A 135 16.39 -1.32 7.59
CA ILE A 135 15.62 -0.28 8.29
C ILE A 135 16.28 1.09 8.09
N SER A 136 17.62 1.19 8.05
CA SER A 136 18.33 2.45 7.82
C SER A 136 17.92 3.14 6.51
N LYS A 137 17.54 2.34 5.51
CA LYS A 137 17.07 2.83 4.21
C LYS A 137 15.65 3.41 4.26
N VAL A 138 14.86 3.12 5.30
CA VAL A 138 13.48 3.62 5.44
C VAL A 138 13.45 5.13 5.64
N GLU A 139 14.31 5.64 6.52
CA GLU A 139 14.44 7.08 6.76
C GLU A 139 14.92 7.79 5.49
N ARG A 140 15.91 7.22 4.79
CA ARG A 140 16.36 7.77 3.51
C ARG A 140 15.25 7.83 2.46
N ILE A 141 14.38 6.80 2.38
CA ILE A 141 13.20 6.85 1.49
C ILE A 141 12.28 8.00 1.94
N ARG A 142 12.04 8.15 3.24
CA ARG A 142 11.18 9.22 3.78
C ARG A 142 11.69 10.59 3.33
N ASP A 143 12.98 10.87 3.49
CA ASP A 143 13.58 12.15 3.12
C ASP A 143 13.43 12.42 1.62
N VAL A 144 13.81 11.44 0.79
CA VAL A 144 13.73 11.56 -0.67
C VAL A 144 12.30 11.80 -1.12
N VAL A 145 11.34 11.02 -0.62
CA VAL A 145 9.94 11.10 -1.05
C VAL A 145 9.27 12.38 -0.55
N SER A 146 9.65 12.87 0.65
CA SER A 146 9.13 14.13 1.19
C SER A 146 9.57 15.35 0.38
N GLY A 147 10.79 15.30 -0.18
CA GLY A 147 11.34 16.33 -1.06
C GLY A 147 10.93 16.22 -2.54
N LEU A 148 10.11 15.24 -2.93
CA LEU A 148 9.60 15.17 -4.30
C LEU A 148 8.71 16.38 -4.62
N ASN A 149 8.63 16.69 -5.90
CA ASN A 149 7.62 17.59 -6.48
C ASN A 149 6.56 16.73 -7.18
N VAL A 150 5.32 17.21 -7.28
CA VAL A 150 4.22 16.58 -8.05
C VAL A 150 4.62 16.23 -9.48
N ASN A 151 5.40 17.10 -10.16
CA ASN A 151 5.87 16.86 -11.53
C ASN A 151 6.77 15.62 -11.65
N ILE A 152 7.37 15.17 -10.55
CA ILE A 152 8.15 13.93 -10.48
C ILE A 152 7.29 12.79 -9.95
N ALA A 153 6.50 13.03 -8.89
CA ALA A 153 5.71 11.99 -8.25
C ALA A 153 4.62 11.42 -9.17
N GLU A 154 3.95 12.28 -9.93
CA GLU A 154 2.82 11.90 -10.77
C GLU A 154 3.19 10.94 -11.90
N PRO A 155 4.26 11.16 -12.70
CA PRO A 155 4.70 10.16 -13.68
C PRO A 155 4.97 8.78 -13.07
N PHE A 156 5.69 8.72 -11.94
CA PHE A 156 5.96 7.44 -11.26
C PHE A 156 4.69 6.74 -10.79
N TYR A 157 3.76 7.51 -10.21
CA TYR A 157 2.47 7.01 -9.75
C TYR A 157 1.63 6.46 -10.91
N ASN A 158 1.49 7.22 -11.99
CA ASN A 158 0.71 6.85 -13.16
C ASN A 158 1.32 5.63 -13.88
N THR A 159 2.64 5.60 -14.09
CA THR A 159 3.32 4.44 -14.68
C THR A 159 3.06 3.17 -13.88
N ALA A 160 3.04 3.26 -12.54
CA ALA A 160 2.79 2.08 -11.72
C ALA A 160 1.36 1.57 -11.81
N ILE A 161 0.38 2.48 -11.79
CA ILE A 161 -1.04 2.13 -11.96
C ILE A 161 -1.28 1.51 -13.33
N LEU A 162 -0.80 2.16 -14.40
CA LEU A 162 -0.93 1.64 -15.77
C LEU A 162 -0.33 0.25 -15.89
N ARG A 163 0.90 0.07 -15.40
CA ARG A 163 1.58 -1.22 -15.45
C ARG A 163 0.85 -2.29 -14.63
N TYR A 164 0.30 -1.92 -13.49
CA TYR A 164 -0.51 -2.83 -12.68
C TYR A 164 -1.74 -3.28 -13.45
N HIS A 165 -2.50 -2.35 -14.06
CA HIS A 165 -3.69 -2.71 -14.84
C HIS A 165 -3.35 -3.61 -16.02
N GLU A 166 -2.32 -3.29 -16.81
CA GLU A 166 -1.87 -4.15 -17.92
C GLU A 166 -1.63 -5.61 -17.47
N LEU A 167 -0.86 -5.77 -16.38
CA LEU A 167 -0.50 -7.09 -15.85
C LEU A 167 -1.71 -7.83 -15.26
N ARG A 168 -2.67 -7.09 -14.71
CA ARG A 168 -3.90 -7.65 -14.14
C ARG A 168 -4.87 -8.06 -15.22
N VAL A 169 -4.99 -7.30 -16.31
CA VAL A 169 -5.82 -7.66 -17.49
C VAL A 169 -5.24 -8.89 -18.17
N SER A 170 -3.92 -8.96 -18.37
CA SER A 170 -3.26 -10.11 -19.01
C SER A 170 -3.22 -11.37 -18.14
N GLY A 171 -3.69 -11.33 -16.89
CA GLY A 171 -3.69 -12.47 -15.97
C GLY A 171 -2.29 -12.92 -15.54
N ASP A 172 -1.28 -12.06 -15.63
CA ASP A 172 0.10 -12.41 -15.36
C ASP A 172 0.30 -12.86 -13.90
N SER A 173 0.74 -14.09 -13.70
CA SER A 173 0.90 -14.66 -12.34
C SER A 173 2.02 -14.00 -11.53
N GLY A 174 2.95 -13.32 -12.18
CA GLY A 174 4.06 -12.56 -11.61
C GLY A 174 3.83 -11.05 -11.53
N TRP A 175 2.57 -10.59 -11.69
CA TRP A 175 2.22 -9.16 -11.72
C TRP A 175 2.85 -8.37 -10.55
N PHE A 176 2.85 -8.95 -9.34
CA PHE A 176 3.33 -8.29 -8.14
C PHE A 176 4.85 -8.02 -8.20
N TRP A 177 5.64 -8.96 -8.70
CA TRP A 177 7.08 -8.75 -8.87
C TRP A 177 7.38 -7.68 -9.92
N LYS A 178 6.59 -7.64 -10.99
CA LYS A 178 6.76 -6.68 -12.09
C LYS A 178 6.40 -5.26 -11.65
N VAL A 179 5.33 -5.07 -10.88
CA VAL A 179 4.97 -3.77 -10.29
C VAL A 179 6.05 -3.27 -9.33
N LEU A 180 6.57 -4.15 -8.46
CA LEU A 180 7.66 -3.79 -7.54
C LEU A 180 8.96 -3.37 -8.24
N ARG A 181 9.15 -3.65 -9.53
CA ARG A 181 10.32 -3.14 -10.28
C ARG A 181 10.32 -1.61 -10.35
N ILE A 182 9.17 -0.97 -10.24
CA ILE A 182 9.07 0.50 -10.23
C ILE A 182 9.67 1.06 -8.94
N GLY A 183 9.35 0.46 -7.79
CA GLY A 183 10.00 0.79 -6.53
C GLY A 183 11.53 0.54 -6.58
N LYS A 184 11.97 -0.53 -7.26
CA LYS A 184 13.41 -0.78 -7.47
C LYS A 184 14.06 0.30 -8.35
N ALA A 185 13.41 0.71 -9.43
CA ALA A 185 13.92 1.75 -10.32
C ALA A 185 14.06 3.08 -9.58
N PHE A 186 13.03 3.48 -8.82
CA PHE A 186 13.06 4.67 -7.97
C PHE A 186 14.22 4.62 -6.97
N LYS A 187 14.38 3.48 -6.29
CA LYS A 187 15.48 3.24 -5.34
C LYS A 187 16.87 3.40 -5.96
N VAL A 188 17.06 2.95 -7.20
CA VAL A 188 18.33 3.09 -7.93
C VAL A 188 18.55 4.55 -8.34
N MET A 189 17.53 5.20 -8.89
CA MET A 189 17.60 6.57 -9.39
C MET A 189 18.01 7.56 -8.28
N TYR A 190 17.50 7.37 -7.06
CA TYR A 190 17.80 8.22 -5.91
C TYR A 190 18.95 7.69 -5.02
N LEU A 191 19.72 6.73 -5.52
CA LEU A 191 20.89 6.15 -4.82
C LEU A 191 20.59 5.64 -3.41
N ILE A 192 19.34 5.27 -3.13
CA ILE A 192 18.89 4.78 -1.81
C ILE A 192 19.61 3.47 -1.44
N ASP A 193 20.07 2.72 -2.45
CA ASP A 193 20.84 1.49 -2.20
C ASP A 193 22.29 1.72 -1.77
N LYS A 194 22.88 2.86 -2.13
CA LYS A 194 24.28 3.23 -1.85
C LYS A 194 24.45 3.97 -0.51
N ALA A 195 23.33 4.32 0.14
CA ALA A 195 23.29 4.85 1.49
C ALA A 195 23.42 3.73 2.53
#